data_AF-A0A0G0JAQ4-F1
#
_entry.id   AF-A0A0G0JAQ4-F1
#
_cell.length_a   1.000
_cell.length_b   1.000
_cell.length_c   1.000
_cell.angle_alpha   90.00
_cell.angle_beta   90.00
_cell.angle_gamma   90.00
#
_symmetry.space_group_name_H-M   'P 1'
#
loop_
_entity.id
_entity.type
_entity.pdbx_description
1 polymer ?
#
loop_
_entity_poly.entity_id
_entity_poly.type
_entity_poly.pdbx_seq_one_letter_code
_entity_poly.pdbx_strand_id
1 'polypeptide(L)'
;MQQSINMLDFRKSPGNVINEVYYNKKKIILERGKKPMVVMVPVDLYKKLFQDEDIEIYTKQRVGEFKKEDKLAKGLSAKIKKLLK
;
A
#
# COMPACT_ATOMS: atom_id res chain seq x y z
N MET A 1 0.35 9.48 -15.49
CA MET A 1 1.62 10.05 -14.98
C MET A 1 1.34 10.74 -13.65
N GLN A 2 2.18 10.51 -12.64
CA GLN A 2 2.02 11.14 -11.32
C GLN A 2 2.48 12.60 -11.40
N GLN A 3 1.61 13.54 -11.04
CA GLN A 3 1.90 14.97 -11.16
C GLN A 3 2.79 15.42 -9.99
N SER A 4 3.92 16.07 -10.27
CA SER A 4 4.77 16.70 -9.25
C SER A 4 4.62 18.21 -9.26
N ILE A 5 4.69 18.83 -8.09
CA ILE A 5 4.65 20.29 -7.91
C ILE A 5 5.77 20.70 -6.97
N ASN A 6 6.53 21.74 -7.35
CA ASN A 6 7.54 22.33 -6.48
C ASN A 6 6.88 23.01 -5.27
N MET A 7 7.47 22.82 -4.09
CA MET A 7 7.03 23.43 -2.83
C MET A 7 6.90 24.96 -2.92
N LEU A 8 7.73 25.64 -3.71
CA LEU A 8 7.63 27.09 -3.92
C LEU A 8 6.36 27.47 -4.67
N ASP A 9 5.94 26.67 -5.65
CA ASP A 9 4.71 26.92 -6.41
C ASP A 9 3.46 26.54 -5.60
N PHE A 10 3.54 25.46 -4.82
CA PHE A 10 2.50 25.11 -3.87
C PHE A 10 2.21 26.25 -2.86
N ARG A 11 3.26 26.90 -2.34
CA ARG A 11 3.12 28.01 -1.37
C ARG A 11 2.43 29.25 -1.94
N LYS A 12 2.49 29.46 -3.26
CA LYS A 12 1.83 30.62 -3.90
C LYS A 12 0.31 30.48 -3.89
N SER A 13 -0.22 29.26 -3.96
CA SER A 13 -1.65 29.01 -4.09
C SER A 13 -2.09 27.68 -3.46
N PRO A 14 -1.86 27.48 -2.14
CA PRO A 14 -2.10 26.18 -1.50
C PRO A 14 -3.57 25.75 -1.56
N GLY A 15 -4.50 26.70 -1.46
CA GLY A 15 -5.94 26.42 -1.54
C GLY A 15 -6.36 25.83 -2.89
N ASN A 16 -5.83 26.35 -4.00
CA ASN A 16 -6.13 25.84 -5.34
C ASN A 16 -5.63 24.41 -5.51
N VAL A 17 -4.42 24.12 -5.04
CA VAL A 17 -3.84 22.78 -5.11
C VAL A 17 -4.63 21.80 -4.24
N ILE A 18 -5.06 22.21 -3.04
CA ILE A 18 -5.92 21.39 -2.18
C ILE A 18 -7.27 21.10 -2.86
N ASN A 19 -7.90 22.11 -3.46
CA ASN A 19 -9.16 21.95 -4.19
C ASN A 19 -9.01 20.97 -5.36
N GLU A 20 -7.92 21.08 -6.14
CA GLU A 20 -7.64 20.14 -7.22
C GLU A 20 -7.45 18.71 -6.70
N VAL A 21 -6.74 18.53 -5.59
CA VAL A 21 -6.60 17.21 -4.96
C VAL A 21 -7.97 16.68 -4.53
N TYR A 22 -8.76 17.48 -3.82
CA TYR A 22 -10.02 17.04 -3.23
C TYR A 22 -11.13 16.77 -4.26
N TYR A 23 -11.41 17.73 -5.15
CA TYR A 23 -12.51 17.65 -6.11
C TYR A 23 -12.17 16.76 -7.31
N ASN A 24 -10.94 16.85 -7.83
CA ASN A 24 -10.53 16.09 -9.01
C ASN A 24 -9.87 14.74 -8.66
N LYS A 25 -9.87 14.37 -7.37
CA LYS A 25 -9.26 13.13 -6.83
C LYS A 25 -7.82 12.91 -7.29
N LYS A 26 -7.06 13.99 -7.51
CA LYS A 26 -5.67 13.95 -7.96
C LYS A 26 -4.74 13.46 -6.84
N LYS A 27 -3.65 12.79 -7.23
CA LYS A 27 -2.53 12.43 -6.36
C LYS A 27 -1.31 13.25 -6.80
N ILE A 28 -0.77 14.07 -5.91
CA ILE A 28 0.30 15.01 -6.23
C ILE A 28 1.52 14.72 -5.35
N ILE A 29 2.71 14.73 -5.93
CA ILE A 29 3.97 14.73 -5.18
C ILE A 29 4.42 16.18 -5.00
N LEU A 30 4.62 16.60 -3.76
CA LEU A 30 5.32 17.84 -3.46
C LEU A 30 6.83 17.58 -3.38
N GLU A 31 7.59 18.37 -4.13
CA GLU A 31 9.05 18.25 -4.20
C GLU A 31 9.77 19.53 -3.82
N ARG A 32 11.00 19.42 -3.31
CA ARG A 32 11.91 20.54 -3.07
C ARG A 32 13.25 20.24 -3.72
N GLY A 33 13.66 21.07 -4.68
CA GLY A 33 14.91 20.86 -5.41
C GLY A 33 15.00 19.48 -6.07
N LYS A 34 13.91 19.05 -6.74
CA LYS A 34 13.74 17.71 -7.36
C LYS A 34 13.72 16.53 -6.39
N LYS A 35 13.76 16.77 -5.08
CA LYS A 35 13.61 15.72 -4.07
C LYS A 35 12.13 15.59 -3.67
N PRO A 36 11.48 14.44 -3.86
CA PRO A 36 10.11 14.22 -3.38
C PRO A 36 10.10 14.28 -1.86
N MET A 37 9.11 14.98 -1.29
CA MET A 37 9.00 15.20 0.15
C MET A 37 7.71 14.66 0.74
N VAL A 38 6.57 14.97 0.10
CA VAL A 38 5.24 14.65 0.62
C VAL A 38 4.36 14.24 -0.54
N VAL A 39 3.44 13.30 -0.31
CA VAL A 39 2.36 12.99 -1.24
C VAL A 39 1.07 13.60 -0.69
N MET A 40 0.39 14.39 -1.51
CA MET A 40 -0.96 14.86 -1.22
C MET A 40 -1.97 13.97 -1.93
N VAL A 41 -2.93 13.47 -1.15
CA VAL A 41 -4.04 12.66 -1.61
C VAL A 41 -5.33 13.12 -0.93
N PRO A 42 -6.51 12.87 -1.52
CA PRO A 42 -7.78 13.07 -0.83
C PRO A 42 -7.83 12.27 0.47
N VAL A 43 -8.41 12.85 1.52
CA VAL A 43 -8.51 12.19 2.83
C VAL A 43 -9.28 10.87 2.75
N ASP A 44 -10.32 10.78 1.91
CA ASP A 44 -11.08 9.53 1.72
C ASP A 44 -10.23 8.44 1.08
N LEU A 45 -9.35 8.81 0.14
CA LEU A 45 -8.40 7.89 -0.46
C LEU A 45 -7.36 7.44 0.58
N TYR A 46 -6.83 8.38 1.37
CA TYR A 46 -5.92 8.05 2.46
C TYR A 46 -6.58 7.04 3.41
N LYS A 47 -7.78 7.33 3.90
CA LYS A 47 -8.53 6.42 4.77
C LYS A 47 -8.69 5.03 4.15
N LYS A 48 -9.08 4.94 2.86
CA LYS A 48 -9.21 3.65 2.17
C LYS A 48 -7.90 2.86 2.09
N LEU A 49 -6.77 3.54 1.86
CA LEU A 49 -5.45 2.89 1.83
C LEU A 49 -5.08 2.23 3.16
N PHE A 50 -5.71 2.65 4.26
CA PHE A 50 -5.48 2.12 5.61
C PHE A 50 -6.75 1.49 6.23
N GLN A 51 -7.84 1.36 5.46
CA GLN A 51 -9.05 0.65 5.88
C GLN A 51 -8.92 -0.85 5.63
N ASP A 52 -8.11 -1.24 4.64
CA ASP A 52 -7.69 -2.62 4.47
C ASP A 52 -6.63 -2.94 5.54
N GLU A 53 -7.09 -3.20 6.77
CA GLU A 53 -6.36 -4.01 7.76
C GLU A 53 -6.14 -5.46 7.27
N ASP A 54 -6.53 -5.79 6.04
CA ASP A 54 -6.34 -7.09 5.37
C ASP A 54 -4.89 -7.38 4.96
N ILE A 55 -3.94 -6.47 5.22
CA ILE A 55 -2.56 -6.91 5.38
C ILE A 55 -2.44 -7.45 6.81
N GLU A 56 -2.93 -8.67 7.03
CA GLU A 56 -2.61 -9.39 8.27
C GLU A 56 -1.08 -9.56 8.31
N ILE A 57 -0.38 -8.65 9.01
CA ILE A 57 1.05 -8.77 9.27
C ILE A 57 1.21 -9.91 10.27
N TYR A 58 1.29 -11.13 9.76
CA TYR A 58 1.48 -12.30 10.61
C TYR A 58 2.84 -12.23 11.29
N THR A 59 2.84 -12.33 12.62
CA THR A 59 4.07 -12.56 13.37
C THR A 59 4.71 -13.88 12.93
N LYS A 60 6.03 -14.01 13.10
CA LYS A 60 6.73 -15.28 12.82
C LYS A 60 6.10 -16.46 13.60
N GLN A 61 5.52 -16.19 14.77
CA GLN A 61 4.78 -17.17 15.57
C GLN A 61 3.49 -17.61 14.85
N ARG A 62 2.66 -16.67 14.38
CA ARG A 62 1.41 -16.97 13.68
C ARG A 62 1.62 -17.72 12.35
N VAL A 63 2.65 -17.35 11.58
CA VAL A 63 3.09 -18.10 10.40
C VAL A 63 3.50 -19.54 10.77
N GLY A 64 4.10 -19.73 11.95
CA GLY A 64 4.49 -21.03 12.47
C GLY A 64 3.29 -21.92 12.85
N GLU A 65 2.21 -21.32 13.33
CA GLU A 65 0.95 -22.01 13.64
C GLU A 65 0.28 -22.53 12.36
N PHE A 66 0.10 -21.68 11.35
CA PHE A 66 -0.44 -22.09 10.06
C PHE A 66 0.37 -23.21 9.42
N LYS A 67 1.70 -23.12 9.45
CA LYS A 67 2.58 -24.19 8.95
C LYS A 67 2.45 -25.51 9.72
N LYS A 68 1.96 -25.50 10.96
CA LYS A 68 1.69 -26.71 11.73
C LYS A 68 0.31 -27.27 11.41
N GLU A 69 -0.69 -26.42 11.30
CA GLU A 69 -2.07 -26.79 10.97
C GLU A 69 -2.17 -27.33 9.54
N ASP A 70 -1.48 -26.70 8.58
CA ASP A 70 -1.46 -27.10 7.17
C ASP A 70 -0.54 -28.29 6.88
N LYS A 71 0.07 -28.91 7.89
CA LYS A 71 0.90 -30.11 7.68
C LYS A 71 0.02 -31.26 7.23
N LEU A 72 0.17 -31.61 5.96
CA LEU A 72 -0.36 -32.85 5.41
C LEU A 72 0.22 -34.06 6.15
N ALA A 73 -0.63 -35.05 6.40
CA ALA A 73 -0.18 -36.34 6.93
C ALA A 73 0.94 -36.91 6.06
N LYS A 74 1.99 -37.48 6.68
CA LYS A 74 3.21 -37.93 5.98
C LYS A 74 2.93 -38.84 4.78
N GLY A 75 1.97 -39.75 4.92
CA GLY A 75 1.55 -40.66 3.84
C GLY A 75 0.85 -39.95 2.67
N LEU A 76 0.11 -38.88 2.95
CA LEU A 76 -0.58 -38.08 1.93
C LEU A 76 0.40 -37.18 1.17
N SER A 77 1.36 -36.57 1.88
CA SER A 77 2.44 -35.78 1.25
C SER A 77 3.28 -36.63 0.28
N ALA A 78 3.57 -37.89 0.64
CA ALA A 78 4.29 -38.82 -0.22
C ALA A 78 3.48 -39.20 -1.49
N LYS A 79 2.16 -39.44 -1.34
CA LYS A 79 1.27 -39.70 -2.48
C LYS A 79 1.17 -38.52 -3.43
N ILE A 80 0.98 -37.31 -2.90
CA ILE A 80 0.87 -36.08 -3.71
C ILE A 80 2.17 -35.82 -4.48
N LYS A 81 3.34 -35.96 -3.84
CA LYS A 81 4.65 -35.82 -4.53
C LYS A 81 4.84 -36.81 -5.67
N LYS A 82 4.25 -38.01 -5.58
CA LYS A 82 4.31 -39.02 -6.64
C LYS A 82 3.37 -38.71 -7.81
N LEU A 83 2.27 -38.00 -7.56
CA LEU A 83 1.27 -37.60 -8.56
C LEU A 83 1.59 -36.28 -9.26
N LEU A 84 2.36 -35.39 -8.61
CA LEU A 84 2.80 -34.10 -9.17
C LEU A 84 4.13 -34.17 -9.93
N LYS A 85 4.60 -35.38 -10.26
CA LYS A 85 5.86 -35.62 -10.98
C LYS A 85 5.54 -36.13 -12.38
#